data_AF-A0A7V8TXK8-F1
#
_entry.id   AF-A0A7V8TXK8-F1
#
_cell.length_a   1.000
_cell.length_b   1.000
_cell.length_c   1.000
_cell.angle_alpha   90.00
_cell.angle_beta   90.00
_cell.angle_gamma   90.00
#
_symmetry.space_group_name_H-M   'P 1'
#
loop_
_entity.id
_entity.type
_entity.pdbx_description
1 polymer ?
#
loop_
_entity_poly.entity_id
_entity_poly.type
_entity_poly.pdbx_seq_one_letter_code
_entity_poly.pdbx_strand_id
1 'polypeptide(L)'
;MKKFIYIIILFYSFSLHAIEKTKEEKVAKFVLENIQKDYTACYSFYRVATESFKNANAEKSVIKGLNESADITLKFSHDLGEVLNYKPKFMSDNNKKEIKRLTAIAMKDFNQLTKKYGMMCKKLVENQKQRIDYWENKGNIKIK
;
A
#
# COMPACT_ATOMS: atom_id res chain seq x y z
N MET A 1 5.21 40.35 -43.77
CA MET A 1 5.35 39.19 -42.85
C MET A 1 6.30 39.51 -41.68
N LYS A 2 5.97 40.48 -40.80
CA LYS A 2 6.74 40.72 -39.56
C LYS A 2 5.88 41.13 -38.35
N LYS A 3 4.57 41.33 -38.53
CA LYS A 3 3.66 41.80 -37.45
C LYS A 3 2.77 40.73 -36.84
N PHE A 4 2.67 39.54 -37.44
CA PHE A 4 1.90 38.41 -36.87
C PHE A 4 2.71 37.51 -35.92
N ILE A 5 4.03 37.69 -35.83
CA ILE A 5 4.89 36.89 -34.92
C ILE A 5 4.72 37.32 -33.46
N TYR A 6 4.30 38.56 -33.20
CA TYR A 6 4.17 39.08 -31.83
C TYR A 6 2.95 38.52 -31.06
N ILE A 7 1.94 37.98 -31.74
CA ILE A 7 0.74 37.42 -31.09
C ILE A 7 0.99 35.99 -30.57
N ILE A 8 1.90 35.25 -31.23
CA ILE A 8 2.26 33.87 -30.82
C ILE A 8 3.07 33.88 -29.51
N ILE A 9 3.83 34.95 -29.25
CA ILE A 9 4.66 35.09 -28.05
C ILE A 9 3.83 35.45 -26.81
N LEU A 10 2.68 36.11 -26.97
CA LEU A 10 1.82 36.51 -25.83
C LEU A 10 1.01 35.34 -25.24
N PHE A 11 0.76 34.29 -26.02
CA PHE A 11 0.12 33.05 -25.54
C PHE A 11 1.13 32.01 -25.04
N TYR A 12 2.42 32.19 -25.32
CA TYR A 12 3.48 31.31 -24.81
C TYR A 12 3.84 31.61 -23.33
N SER A 13 3.28 32.69 -22.77
CA SER A 13 3.38 33.02 -21.34
C SER A 13 2.30 32.37 -20.49
N PHE A 14 1.48 31.45 -21.03
CA PHE A 14 0.92 30.38 -20.20
C PHE A 14 2.07 29.45 -19.82
N SER A 15 2.89 29.97 -18.92
CA SER A 15 3.86 29.24 -18.14
C SER A 15 3.23 27.92 -17.78
N LEU A 16 3.93 26.85 -18.14
CA LEU A 16 3.85 25.55 -17.50
C LEU A 16 3.99 25.76 -15.99
N HIS A 17 2.92 26.23 -15.34
CA HIS A 17 2.73 26.03 -13.92
C HIS A 17 2.45 24.55 -13.84
N ALA A 18 3.51 23.75 -13.70
CA ALA A 18 3.35 22.51 -12.96
C ALA A 18 2.70 22.94 -11.65
N ILE A 19 1.37 22.77 -11.55
CA ILE A 19 0.61 23.12 -10.35
C ILE A 19 1.31 22.38 -9.23
N GLU A 20 2.04 23.13 -8.41
CA GLU A 20 2.75 22.54 -7.31
C GLU A 20 1.69 21.95 -6.40
N LYS A 21 1.72 20.62 -6.22
CA LYS A 21 0.73 19.95 -5.39
C LYS A 21 0.70 20.58 -4.01
N THR A 22 -0.49 20.81 -3.49
CA THR A 22 -0.66 21.38 -2.15
C THR A 22 -0.05 20.45 -1.11
N LYS A 23 0.28 20.97 0.07
CA LYS A 23 0.73 20.13 1.19
C LYS A 23 -0.26 18.99 1.47
N GLU A 24 -1.55 19.31 1.45
CA GLU A 24 -2.64 18.35 1.68
C GLU A 24 -2.63 17.23 0.63
N GLU A 25 -2.47 17.55 -0.66
CA GLU A 25 -2.37 16.55 -1.72
C GLU A 25 -1.13 15.66 -1.59
N LYS A 26 0.01 16.26 -1.20
CA LYS A 26 1.26 15.53 -0.93
C LYS A 26 1.08 14.58 0.26
N VAL A 27 0.42 15.03 1.34
CA VAL A 27 0.10 14.21 2.52
C VAL A 27 -0.89 13.10 2.18
N ALA A 28 -1.95 13.39 1.45
CA ALA A 28 -2.93 12.39 1.02
C ALA A 28 -2.28 11.29 0.18
N LYS A 29 -1.43 11.66 -0.79
CA LYS A 29 -0.65 10.70 -1.57
C LYS A 29 0.25 9.85 -0.66
N PHE A 30 0.96 10.47 0.27
CA PHE A 30 1.80 9.76 1.24
C PHE A 30 0.99 8.76 2.08
N VAL A 31 -0.19 9.13 2.56
CA VAL A 31 -1.08 8.23 3.30
C VAL A 31 -1.48 7.04 2.44
N LEU A 32 -1.98 7.29 1.23
CA LEU A 32 -2.39 6.22 0.30
C LEU A 32 -1.24 5.25 0.00
N GLU A 33 -0.05 5.76 -0.30
CA GLU A 33 1.13 4.93 -0.58
C GLU A 33 1.53 4.04 0.61
N ASN A 34 1.40 4.54 1.84
CA ASN A 34 1.76 3.76 3.02
C ASN A 34 0.65 2.77 3.41
N ILE A 35 -0.62 3.14 3.28
CA ILE A 35 -1.73 2.21 3.50
C ILE A 35 -1.69 1.08 2.45
N GLN A 36 -1.39 1.38 1.19
CA GLN A 36 -1.22 0.37 0.13
C GLN A 36 -0.10 -0.63 0.48
N LYS A 37 1.03 -0.14 1.01
CA LYS A 37 2.13 -0.99 1.49
C LYS A 37 1.73 -1.82 2.70
N ASP A 38 0.98 -1.26 3.63
CA ASP A 38 0.46 -1.98 4.80
C ASP A 38 -0.45 -3.14 4.37
N TYR A 39 -1.40 -2.90 3.46
CA TYR A 39 -2.25 -3.96 2.91
C TYR A 39 -1.44 -5.02 2.14
N THR A 40 -0.42 -4.62 1.39
CA THR A 40 0.49 -5.56 0.73
C THR A 40 1.22 -6.46 1.72
N ALA A 41 1.71 -5.88 2.83
CA ALA A 41 2.35 -6.63 3.90
C ALA A 41 1.36 -7.58 4.59
N CYS A 42 0.12 -7.15 4.79
CA CYS A 42 -0.91 -7.97 5.41
C CYS A 42 -1.39 -9.12 4.53
N TYR A 43 -1.57 -8.89 3.23
CA TYR A 43 -1.80 -9.96 2.26
C TYR A 43 -0.67 -11.00 2.35
N SER A 44 0.58 -10.53 2.31
CA SER A 44 1.76 -11.40 2.37
C SER A 44 1.81 -12.17 3.69
N PHE A 45 1.50 -11.53 4.81
CA PHE A 45 1.43 -12.15 6.13
C PHE A 45 0.38 -13.26 6.17
N TYR A 46 -0.86 -12.99 5.76
CA TYR A 46 -1.92 -13.99 5.77
C TYR A 46 -1.60 -15.16 4.85
N ARG A 47 -1.02 -14.93 3.67
CA ARG A 47 -0.55 -16.01 2.78
C ARG A 47 0.50 -16.89 3.44
N VAL A 48 1.53 -16.29 4.04
CA VAL A 48 2.60 -17.04 4.72
C VAL A 48 2.04 -17.79 5.93
N ALA A 49 1.19 -17.15 6.72
CA ALA A 49 0.53 -17.78 7.86
C ALA A 49 -0.34 -18.97 7.41
N THR A 50 -1.16 -18.82 6.37
CA THR A 50 -1.96 -19.92 5.81
C THR A 50 -1.11 -21.14 5.53
N GLU A 51 0.02 -20.98 4.85
CA GLU A 51 0.90 -22.10 4.52
C GLU A 51 1.55 -22.71 5.77
N SER A 52 1.98 -21.90 6.74
CA SER A 52 2.48 -22.39 8.03
C SER A 52 1.42 -23.20 8.80
N PHE A 53 0.18 -22.72 8.86
CA PHE A 53 -0.90 -23.42 9.57
C PHE A 53 -1.37 -24.68 8.82
N LYS A 54 -1.35 -24.70 7.48
CA LYS A 54 -1.60 -25.92 6.69
C LYS A 54 -0.58 -27.00 7.01
N ASN A 55 0.71 -26.63 7.03
CA ASN A 55 1.79 -27.57 7.37
C ASN A 55 1.69 -28.11 8.80
N ALA A 56 1.06 -27.34 9.70
CA ALA A 56 0.78 -27.75 11.07
C ALA A 56 -0.55 -28.54 11.24
N ASN A 57 -1.22 -28.90 10.13
CA ASN A 57 -2.51 -29.60 10.13
C ASN A 57 -3.62 -28.86 10.92
N ALA A 58 -3.62 -27.53 10.87
CA ALA A 58 -4.65 -26.73 11.51
C ALA A 58 -6.04 -26.98 10.91
N GLU A 59 -7.08 -26.66 11.69
CA GLU A 59 -8.47 -26.82 11.27
C GLU A 59 -8.78 -26.06 9.98
N LYS A 60 -9.65 -26.65 9.14
CA LYS A 60 -10.09 -26.05 7.87
C LYS A 60 -10.72 -24.66 8.06
N SER A 61 -11.40 -24.44 9.17
CA SER A 61 -12.00 -23.15 9.57
C SER A 61 -10.95 -22.05 9.69
N VAL A 62 -9.81 -22.34 10.33
CA VAL A 62 -8.68 -21.43 10.50
C VAL A 62 -8.04 -21.12 9.15
N ILE A 63 -7.79 -22.14 8.34
CA ILE A 63 -7.21 -21.97 7.00
C ILE A 63 -8.12 -21.12 6.10
N LYS A 64 -9.43 -21.34 6.19
CA LYS A 64 -10.43 -20.55 5.46
C LYS A 64 -10.40 -19.08 5.88
N GLY A 65 -10.45 -18.78 7.18
CA GLY A 65 -10.41 -17.40 7.68
C GLY A 65 -9.12 -16.66 7.30
N LEU A 66 -7.97 -17.34 7.31
CA LEU A 66 -6.71 -16.76 6.85
C LEU A 66 -6.71 -16.46 5.35
N ASN A 67 -7.26 -17.35 4.52
CA ASN A 67 -7.39 -17.10 3.08
C ASN A 67 -8.35 -15.94 2.78
N GLU A 68 -9.50 -15.88 3.44
CA GLU A 68 -10.44 -14.76 3.30
C GLU A 68 -9.79 -13.42 3.68
N SER A 69 -8.99 -13.42 4.76
CA SER A 69 -8.22 -12.24 5.18
C SER A 69 -7.15 -11.85 4.15
N ALA A 70 -6.50 -12.83 3.51
CA ALA A 70 -5.55 -12.59 2.43
C ALA A 70 -6.26 -11.97 1.21
N ASP A 71 -7.40 -12.50 0.80
CA ASP A 71 -8.15 -12.01 -0.36
C ASP A 71 -8.66 -10.58 -0.15
N ILE A 72 -9.21 -10.28 1.04
CA ILE A 72 -9.65 -8.93 1.41
C ILE A 72 -8.48 -7.94 1.33
N THR A 73 -7.35 -8.28 1.95
CA THR A 73 -6.19 -7.37 1.98
C THR A 73 -5.51 -7.22 0.63
N LEU A 74 -5.53 -8.26 -0.21
CA LEU A 74 -5.06 -8.18 -1.59
C LEU A 74 -5.92 -7.22 -2.42
N LYS A 75 -7.25 -7.33 -2.29
CA LYS A 75 -8.18 -6.44 -2.98
C LYS A 75 -7.93 -4.98 -2.62
N PHE A 76 -7.88 -4.64 -1.33
CA PHE A 76 -7.59 -3.27 -0.90
C PHE A 76 -6.21 -2.78 -1.36
N SER A 77 -5.19 -3.65 -1.32
CA SER A 77 -3.86 -3.31 -1.84
C SER A 77 -3.89 -2.98 -3.34
N HIS A 78 -4.67 -3.74 -4.11
CA HIS A 78 -4.84 -3.53 -5.54
C HIS A 78 -5.59 -2.24 -5.84
N ASP A 79 -6.77 -2.04 -5.23
CA ASP A 79 -7.62 -0.87 -5.44
C ASP A 79 -6.86 0.44 -5.11
N LEU A 80 -6.11 0.46 -4.00
CA LEU A 80 -5.26 1.61 -3.64
C LEU A 80 -4.09 1.80 -4.61
N GLY A 81 -3.52 0.70 -5.11
CA GLY A 81 -2.50 0.75 -6.14
C GLY A 81 -3.02 1.36 -7.44
N GLU A 82 -4.25 1.04 -7.85
CA GLU A 82 -4.89 1.66 -9.02
C GLU A 82 -5.13 3.16 -8.82
N VAL A 83 -5.59 3.58 -7.63
CA VAL A 83 -5.71 5.01 -7.27
C VAL A 83 -4.36 5.73 -7.35
N LEU A 84 -3.27 5.04 -7.00
CA LEU A 84 -1.90 5.54 -7.11
C LEU A 84 -1.29 5.38 -8.51
N ASN A 85 -2.06 4.88 -9.47
CA ASN A 85 -1.65 4.62 -10.86
C ASN A 85 -0.50 3.60 -10.97
N TYR A 86 -0.47 2.61 -10.08
CA TYR A 86 0.48 1.50 -10.15
C TYR A 86 0.06 0.48 -11.20
N LYS A 87 1.03 0.00 -11.99
CA LYS A 87 0.78 -1.05 -12.98
C LYS A 87 0.56 -2.39 -12.26
N PRO A 88 -0.36 -3.26 -12.73
CA PRO A 88 -0.59 -4.59 -12.15
C PRO A 88 0.68 -5.44 -12.01
N LYS A 89 1.58 -5.38 -12.99
CA LYS A 89 2.89 -6.05 -12.94
C LYS A 89 3.73 -5.59 -11.75
N PHE A 90 3.80 -4.28 -11.50
CA PHE A 90 4.53 -3.72 -10.36
C PHE A 90 3.96 -4.21 -9.03
N MET A 91 2.63 -4.21 -8.89
CA MET A 91 1.96 -4.72 -7.69
C MET A 91 2.22 -6.22 -7.48
N SER A 92 2.14 -7.03 -8.54
CA SER A 92 2.44 -8.47 -8.49
C SER A 92 3.88 -8.75 -8.07
N ASP A 93 4.84 -8.01 -8.61
CA ASP A 93 6.25 -8.17 -8.27
C ASP A 93 6.53 -7.75 -6.81
N ASN A 94 5.88 -6.68 -6.34
CA ASN A 94 5.95 -6.27 -4.94
C ASN A 94 5.34 -7.31 -3.99
N ASN A 95 4.20 -7.90 -4.35
CA ASN A 95 3.59 -9.00 -3.60
C ASN A 95 4.54 -10.20 -3.49
N LYS A 96 5.17 -10.62 -4.60
CA LYS A 96 6.16 -11.71 -4.59
C LYS A 96 7.35 -11.39 -3.70
N LYS A 97 7.85 -10.15 -3.76
CA LYS A 97 8.96 -9.69 -2.93
C LYS A 97 8.61 -9.72 -1.44
N GLU A 98 7.45 -9.21 -1.07
CA GLU A 98 7.00 -9.19 0.32
C GLU A 98 6.71 -10.60 0.86
N ILE A 99 6.08 -11.47 0.08
CA ILE A 99 5.91 -12.89 0.46
C ILE A 99 7.28 -13.52 0.74
N LYS A 100 8.25 -13.41 -0.19
CA LYS A 100 9.60 -13.96 0.03
C LYS A 100 10.25 -13.43 1.31
N ARG A 101 10.12 -12.11 1.56
CA ARG A 101 10.66 -11.46 2.76
C ARG A 101 10.02 -12.02 4.03
N LEU A 102 8.70 -12.15 4.08
CA LEU A 102 7.99 -12.64 5.25
C LEU A 102 8.17 -14.14 5.46
N THR A 103 8.26 -14.94 4.39
CA THR A 103 8.62 -16.36 4.48
C THR A 103 9.99 -16.53 5.13
N ALA A 104 10.98 -15.73 4.76
CA ALA A 104 12.31 -15.79 5.38
C ALA A 104 12.29 -15.45 6.88
N ILE A 105 11.40 -14.56 7.32
CA ILE A 105 11.19 -14.28 8.75
C ILE A 105 10.49 -15.47 9.42
N ALA A 106 9.42 -15.98 8.81
CA ALA A 106 8.63 -17.11 9.31
C ALA A 106 9.47 -18.37 9.54
N MET A 107 10.38 -18.67 8.61
CA MET A 107 11.29 -19.82 8.71
C MET A 107 12.29 -19.71 9.86
N LYS A 108 12.64 -18.48 10.27
CA LYS A 108 13.55 -18.23 11.39
C LYS A 108 12.79 -18.21 12.72
N ASP A 109 11.71 -17.43 12.76
CA ASP A 109 10.86 -17.27 13.93
C ASP A 109 9.45 -16.83 13.51
N PHE A 110 8.53 -17.79 13.48
CA PHE A 110 7.13 -17.53 13.19
C PHE A 110 6.47 -16.63 14.25
N ASN A 111 6.90 -16.70 15.52
CA ASN A 111 6.36 -15.85 16.57
C ASN A 111 6.78 -14.39 16.39
N GLN A 112 7.98 -14.14 15.87
CA GLN A 112 8.39 -12.78 15.48
C GLN A 112 7.50 -12.24 14.36
N LEU A 113 7.17 -13.07 13.36
CA LEU A 113 6.25 -12.68 12.28
C LEU A 113 4.88 -12.29 12.83
N THR A 114 4.27 -13.14 13.66
CA THR A 114 2.93 -12.90 14.20
C THR A 114 2.88 -11.71 15.17
N LYS A 115 3.89 -11.52 16.01
CA LYS A 115 4.00 -10.33 16.88
C LYS A 115 4.05 -9.04 16.07
N LYS A 116 4.76 -9.04 14.95
CA LYS A 116 4.94 -7.85 14.12
C LYS A 116 3.71 -7.54 13.25
N TYR A 117 3.14 -8.55 12.59
CA TYR A 117 2.10 -8.33 11.58
C TYR A 117 0.72 -8.75 12.03
N GLY A 118 0.57 -9.75 12.91
CA GLY A 118 -0.74 -10.29 13.29
C GLY A 118 -1.68 -9.22 13.84
N MET A 119 -1.22 -8.47 14.85
CA MET A 119 -2.06 -7.44 15.47
C MET A 119 -2.24 -6.21 14.57
N MET A 120 -1.20 -5.83 13.82
CA MET A 120 -1.26 -4.74 12.86
C MET A 120 -2.32 -5.02 11.77
N CYS A 121 -2.28 -6.22 11.19
CA CYS A 121 -3.16 -6.61 10.09
C CYS A 121 -4.60 -6.82 10.52
N LYS A 122 -4.82 -7.39 11.72
CA LYS A 122 -6.16 -7.45 12.31
C LYS A 122 -6.74 -6.04 12.51
N LYS A 123 -5.98 -5.11 13.10
CA LYS A 123 -6.42 -3.72 13.27
C LYS A 123 -6.65 -3.01 11.95
N LEU A 124 -5.83 -3.24 10.93
CA LEU A 124 -6.02 -2.64 9.61
C LEU A 124 -7.34 -3.07 8.98
N VAL A 125 -7.69 -4.35 9.09
CA VAL A 125 -8.95 -4.88 8.54
C VAL A 125 -10.16 -4.42 9.34
N GLU A 126 -10.07 -4.42 10.68
CA GLU A 126 -11.19 -4.09 11.57
C GLU A 126 -11.40 -2.59 11.78
N ASN A 127 -10.34 -1.78 11.76
CA ASN A 127 -10.36 -0.34 12.03
C ASN A 127 -9.35 0.41 11.15
N GLN A 128 -9.76 0.66 9.91
CA GLN A 128 -8.95 1.37 8.92
C GLN A 128 -8.60 2.80 9.35
N LYS A 129 -9.54 3.50 10.01
CA LYS A 129 -9.40 4.91 10.43
C LYS A 129 -8.16 5.09 11.32
N GLN A 130 -7.97 4.24 12.32
CA GLN A 130 -6.80 4.33 13.21
C GLN A 130 -5.48 4.31 12.42
N ARG A 131 -5.41 3.51 11.36
CA ARG A 131 -4.19 3.39 10.57
C ARG A 131 -4.00 4.55 9.60
N ILE A 132 -5.09 5.08 9.04
CA ILE A 132 -5.10 6.28 8.20
C ILE A 132 -4.62 7.48 9.04
N ASP A 133 -5.23 7.71 10.21
CA ASP A 133 -4.87 8.79 11.12
C ASP A 133 -3.38 8.71 11.53
N TYR A 134 -2.86 7.50 11.75
CA TYR A 134 -1.43 7.29 12.03
C TYR A 134 -0.54 7.82 10.89
N TRP A 135 -0.86 7.49 9.63
CA TRP A 135 -0.05 7.92 8.50
C TRP A 135 -0.24 9.40 8.16
N GLU A 136 -1.44 9.93 8.37
CA GLU A 136 -1.72 11.35 8.18
C GLU A 136 -0.88 12.19 9.14
N ASN A 137 -0.86 11.84 10.43
CA ASN A 137 0.00 12.48 11.41
C ASN A 137 1.48 12.42 11.03
N LYS A 138 1.96 11.27 10.53
CA LYS A 138 3.33 11.14 10.04
C LYS A 138 3.59 11.98 8.79
N GLY A 139 2.63 12.07 7.88
CA GLY A 139 2.71 12.88 6.66
C GLY A 139 2.79 14.37 6.99
N ASN A 140 1.91 14.85 7.87
CA ASN A 140 1.86 16.25 8.30
C ASN A 140 3.16 16.74 8.97
N ILE A 141 3.88 15.84 9.67
CA ILE A 141 5.19 16.13 10.26
C ILE A 141 6.30 16.15 9.20
N LYS A 142 6.26 15.23 8.23
CA LYS A 142 7.35 15.02 7.27
C LYS A 142 7.29 15.93 6.05
N ILE A 143 6.09 16.28 5.60
CA ILE A 143 5.83 17.04 4.39
C ILE A 143 5.59 18.50 4.81
N LYS A 144 6.47 19.38 4.35
CA LYS A 144 6.38 20.81 4.59
C LYS A 144 5.49 21.49 3.56
#